data_AF-A0A941SYK5-F1
#
_entry.id   AF-A0A941SYK5-F1
#
_cell.length_a   1.000
_cell.length_b   1.000
_cell.length_c   1.000
_cell.angle_alpha   90.00
_cell.angle_beta   90.00
_cell.angle_gamma   90.00
#
_symmetry.space_group_name_H-M   'P 1'
#
loop_
_entity.id
_entity.type
_entity.pdbx_description
1 polymer ?
#
loop_
_entity_poly.entity_id
_entity_poly.type
_entity_poly.pdbx_seq_one_letter_code
_entity_poly.pdbx_strand_id
1 'polypeptide(L)'
;MSNQPAFVAPARFDDPERALAQVRAIYEAGIAHLRDALHRFVAGEDVGPHVRACYPFVRVHTDTVARADSRLSYGFVAGPGTYETTLTRPELFGNYYLEQFRLLLRNHGVSLEIGTGTQPIPVHFSFAEGDHVEGSLSAERRQLMRDVFDLPDLGAMDDGIANGTHEPRRGEAHPLALFTAPRVDYSLHRLRHYTGTAPEHFQNFVLFTNYQFYIDEFVR
;
A
#
# COMPACT_ATOMS: atom_id res chain seq x y z
N MET A 1 -16.95 -21.61 1.68
CA MET A 1 -15.64 -21.21 1.13
C MET A 1 -15.04 -20.17 2.07
N SER A 2 -13.72 -20.13 2.26
CA SER A 2 -13.10 -19.17 3.19
C SER A 2 -13.32 -17.74 2.70
N ASN A 3 -13.81 -16.87 3.59
CA ASN A 3 -14.06 -15.46 3.28
C ASN A 3 -12.78 -14.58 3.34
N GLN A 4 -11.64 -15.21 3.58
CA GLN A 4 -10.32 -14.59 3.56
C GLN A 4 -9.37 -15.41 2.67
N PRO A 5 -8.44 -14.74 1.95
CA PRO A 5 -7.38 -15.43 1.23
C PRO A 5 -6.45 -16.15 2.22
N ALA A 6 -5.61 -17.05 1.71
CA ALA A 6 -4.65 -17.76 2.54
C ALA A 6 -3.71 -16.77 3.26
N PHE A 7 -3.72 -16.81 4.60
CA PHE A 7 -2.81 -16.01 5.40
C PHE A 7 -1.37 -16.47 5.17
N VAL A 8 -0.49 -15.52 4.85
CA VAL A 8 0.93 -15.76 4.65
C VAL A 8 1.67 -15.33 5.91
N ALA A 9 2.20 -16.31 6.63
CA ALA A 9 2.99 -16.06 7.83
C ALA A 9 4.27 -15.27 7.50
N PRO A 10 4.77 -14.42 8.41
CA PRO A 10 5.99 -13.67 8.20
C PRO A 10 7.17 -14.58 7.86
N ALA A 11 7.83 -14.29 6.75
CA ALA A 11 9.04 -14.98 6.29
C ALA A 11 10.18 -13.99 6.12
N ARG A 12 11.42 -14.47 6.33
CA ARG A 12 12.65 -13.67 6.24
C ARG A 12 13.30 -13.79 4.88
N PHE A 13 13.78 -12.67 4.36
CA PHE A 13 14.40 -12.56 3.06
C PHE A 13 15.70 -11.74 3.15
N ASP A 14 16.79 -12.33 2.67
CA ASP A 14 18.09 -11.65 2.50
C ASP A 14 18.35 -11.25 1.04
N ASP A 15 17.38 -11.54 0.16
CA ASP A 15 17.39 -11.20 -1.26
C ASP A 15 16.23 -10.22 -1.54
N PRO A 16 16.52 -8.98 -1.99
CA PRO A 16 15.52 -7.95 -2.20
C PRO A 16 14.53 -8.30 -3.32
N GLU A 17 14.94 -9.09 -4.32
CA GLU A 17 14.06 -9.51 -5.43
C GLU A 17 13.05 -10.55 -4.95
N ARG A 18 13.50 -11.50 -4.11
CA ARG A 18 12.61 -12.47 -3.47
C ARG A 18 11.66 -11.81 -2.47
N ALA A 19 12.13 -10.82 -1.70
CA ALA A 19 11.27 -10.05 -0.81
C ALA A 19 10.17 -9.33 -1.59
N LEU A 20 10.51 -8.65 -2.70
CA LEU A 20 9.51 -7.99 -3.55
C LEU A 20 8.54 -8.98 -4.21
N ALA A 21 9.03 -10.14 -4.66
CA ALA A 21 8.17 -11.19 -5.21
C ALA A 21 7.15 -11.67 -4.17
N GLN A 22 7.55 -11.80 -2.90
CA GLN A 22 6.64 -12.16 -1.82
C GLN A 22 5.57 -11.08 -1.58
N VAL A 23 5.96 -9.80 -1.58
CA VAL A 23 5.02 -8.67 -1.47
C VAL A 23 3.99 -8.71 -2.61
N ARG A 24 4.44 -8.91 -3.85
CA ARG A 24 3.57 -9.04 -5.03
C ARG A 24 2.58 -10.18 -4.87
N ALA A 25 3.07 -11.37 -4.52
CA ALA A 25 2.23 -12.56 -4.37
C ALA A 25 1.10 -12.36 -3.33
N ILE A 26 1.42 -11.79 -2.17
CA ILE A 26 0.42 -11.52 -1.12
C ILE A 26 -0.60 -10.49 -1.60
N TYR A 27 -0.13 -9.39 -2.20
CA TYR A 27 -1.01 -8.32 -2.67
C TYR A 27 -1.93 -8.80 -3.80
N GLU A 28 -1.38 -9.43 -4.83
CA GLU A 28 -2.13 -9.93 -5.98
C GLU A 28 -3.20 -10.96 -5.57
N ALA A 29 -2.86 -11.87 -4.65
CA ALA A 29 -3.83 -12.83 -4.11
C ALA A 29 -4.98 -12.13 -3.36
N GLY A 30 -4.66 -11.10 -2.57
CA GLY A 30 -5.66 -10.30 -1.86
C GLY A 30 -6.59 -9.54 -2.81
N ILE A 31 -6.02 -8.89 -3.83
CA ILE A 31 -6.79 -8.16 -4.85
C ILE A 31 -7.68 -9.11 -5.67
N ALA A 32 -7.15 -10.26 -6.09
CA ALA A 32 -7.91 -11.26 -6.83
C ALA A 32 -9.09 -11.79 -6.01
N HIS A 33 -8.89 -12.08 -4.72
CA HIS A 33 -9.95 -12.52 -3.80
C HIS A 33 -11.06 -11.47 -3.65
N LEU A 34 -10.70 -10.20 -3.45
CA LEU A 34 -11.67 -9.12 -3.33
C LEU A 34 -12.46 -8.89 -4.62
N ARG A 35 -11.79 -8.93 -5.79
CA ARG A 35 -12.43 -8.80 -7.10
C ARG A 35 -13.42 -9.93 -7.38
N ASP A 36 -13.01 -11.17 -7.16
CA ASP A 36 -13.87 -12.35 -7.39
C ASP A 36 -15.13 -12.27 -6.52
N ALA A 37 -14.95 -12.03 -5.21
CA ALA A 37 -16.06 -11.90 -4.29
C ALA A 37 -16.98 -10.74 -4.65
N LEU A 38 -16.45 -9.60 -5.07
CA LEU A 38 -17.27 -8.48 -5.49
C LEU A 38 -18.04 -8.78 -6.78
N HIS A 39 -17.42 -9.42 -7.77
CA HIS A 39 -18.12 -9.82 -9.00
C HIS A 39 -19.31 -10.74 -8.69
N ARG A 40 -19.11 -11.72 -7.82
CA ARG A 40 -20.18 -12.61 -7.35
C ARG A 40 -21.26 -11.84 -6.57
N PHE A 41 -20.87 -10.90 -5.72
CA PHE A 41 -21.79 -10.02 -5.01
C PHE A 41 -22.62 -9.14 -5.96
N VAL A 42 -22.03 -8.62 -7.03
CA VAL A 42 -22.74 -7.80 -8.02
C VAL A 42 -23.67 -8.66 -8.87
N ALA A 43 -23.28 -9.90 -9.17
CA ALA A 43 -24.09 -10.88 -9.88
C ALA A 43 -25.31 -11.39 -9.10
N GLY A 44 -25.47 -11.00 -7.83
CA GLY A 44 -26.61 -11.39 -7.01
C GLY A 44 -26.35 -12.58 -6.10
N GLU A 45 -25.13 -13.12 -6.05
CA GLU A 45 -24.79 -14.22 -5.15
C GLU A 45 -24.70 -13.76 -3.69
N ASP A 46 -24.85 -14.73 -2.78
CA ASP A 46 -24.45 -14.59 -1.38
C ASP A 46 -22.96 -14.97 -1.25
N VAL A 47 -22.14 -14.02 -0.85
CA VAL A 47 -20.69 -14.16 -0.67
C VAL A 47 -20.30 -14.31 0.80
N GLY A 48 -21.28 -14.57 1.66
CA GLY A 48 -21.11 -14.69 3.10
C GLY A 48 -21.06 -13.34 3.81
N PRO A 49 -20.89 -13.37 5.15
CA PRO A 49 -21.16 -12.22 6.00
C PRO A 49 -20.11 -11.10 5.91
N HIS A 50 -18.85 -11.43 5.65
CA HIS A 50 -17.78 -10.44 5.58
C HIS A 50 -16.59 -10.98 4.77
N VAL A 51 -16.16 -10.29 3.73
CA VAL A 51 -15.07 -10.63 2.82
C VAL A 51 -13.92 -9.66 3.04
N ARG A 52 -12.73 -10.19 3.34
CA ARG A 52 -11.55 -9.39 3.67
C ARG A 52 -10.28 -9.93 3.02
N ALA A 53 -9.42 -9.02 2.59
CA ALA A 53 -8.01 -9.25 2.37
C ALA A 53 -7.20 -8.14 3.06
N CYS A 54 -5.95 -8.42 3.45
CA CYS A 54 -5.10 -7.45 4.13
C CYS A 54 -3.86 -7.13 3.30
N TYR A 55 -3.33 -5.91 3.45
CA TYR A 55 -2.10 -5.50 2.79
C TYR A 55 -0.91 -6.36 3.26
N PRO A 56 0.07 -6.64 2.38
CA PRO A 56 1.37 -7.11 2.84
C PRO A 56 2.05 -6.04 3.71
N PHE A 57 2.91 -6.49 4.62
CA PHE A 57 3.83 -5.61 5.34
C PHE A 57 5.28 -5.98 5.04
N VAL A 58 6.17 -5.01 5.25
CA VAL A 58 7.61 -5.23 5.38
C VAL A 58 8.08 -4.73 6.72
N ARG A 59 8.90 -5.52 7.39
CA ARG A 59 9.49 -5.20 8.68
C ARG A 59 10.99 -5.45 8.68
N VAL A 60 11.72 -4.58 9.38
CA VAL A 60 13.13 -4.77 9.70
C VAL A 60 13.33 -4.63 11.20
N HIS A 61 14.26 -5.41 11.73
CA HIS A 61 14.68 -5.31 13.12
C HIS A 61 16.18 -5.03 13.14
N THR A 62 16.60 -3.98 13.85
CA THR A 62 18.01 -3.64 14.02
C THR A 62 18.34 -3.56 15.50
N ASP A 63 19.44 -4.20 15.89
CA ASP A 63 19.96 -4.18 17.26
C ASP A 63 21.02 -3.09 17.48
N THR A 64 21.47 -2.43 16.40
CA THR A 64 22.64 -1.55 16.45
C THR A 64 22.33 -0.12 15.97
N VAL A 65 23.09 0.82 16.51
CA VAL A 65 23.12 2.23 16.05
C VAL A 65 24.09 2.40 14.87
N ALA A 66 24.76 1.32 14.44
CA ALA A 66 25.76 1.38 13.40
C ALA A 66 25.11 1.86 12.10
N ARG A 67 25.40 3.10 11.74
CA ARG A 67 25.07 3.62 10.41
C ARG A 67 26.10 3.06 9.45
N ALA A 68 25.67 2.28 8.47
CA ALA A 68 26.52 2.09 7.31
C ALA A 68 26.91 3.45 6.71
N ASP A 69 28.11 3.53 6.16
CA ASP A 69 28.62 4.70 5.46
C ASP A 69 27.80 4.92 4.17
N SER A 70 26.63 5.53 4.33
CA SER A 70 25.73 5.89 3.24
C SER A 70 25.86 7.36 2.97
N ARG A 71 26.34 7.70 1.77
CA ARG A 71 26.29 9.07 1.22
C ARG A 71 24.86 9.48 0.83
N LEU A 72 23.89 8.58 0.90
CA LEU A 72 22.49 8.86 0.62
C LEU A 72 21.81 9.36 1.89
N SER A 73 20.90 10.32 1.72
CA SER A 73 20.04 10.84 2.79
C SER A 73 18.88 9.89 3.17
N TYR A 74 18.80 8.71 2.54
CA TYR A 74 17.73 7.72 2.71
C TYR A 74 18.27 6.28 2.68
N GLY A 75 17.39 5.30 2.90
CA GLY A 75 17.73 3.88 2.86
C GLY A 75 18.32 3.35 4.18
N PHE A 76 18.02 4.00 5.30
CA PHE A 76 18.43 3.57 6.63
C PHE A 76 17.37 3.93 7.68
N VAL A 77 17.42 3.28 8.83
CA VAL A 77 16.58 3.58 10.00
C VAL A 77 17.37 4.30 11.10
N ALA A 78 16.67 5.04 11.97
CA ALA A 78 17.29 6.01 12.88
C ALA A 78 18.15 5.39 14.00
N GLY A 79 17.84 4.16 14.43
CA GLY A 79 18.57 3.47 15.50
C GLY A 79 18.02 2.07 15.74
N PRO A 80 18.40 1.43 16.87
CA PRO A 80 17.90 0.13 17.26
C PRO A 80 16.38 0.12 17.43
N GLY A 81 15.73 -0.94 16.97
CA GLY A 81 14.29 -1.09 17.06
C GLY A 81 13.71 -1.91 15.92
N THR A 82 12.39 -2.12 16.01
CA THR A 82 11.61 -2.74 14.95
C THR A 82 10.94 -1.63 14.14
N TYR A 83 11.08 -1.68 12.83
CA TYR A 83 10.45 -0.74 11.90
C TYR A 83 9.56 -1.52 10.93
N GLU A 84 8.34 -1.04 10.70
CA GLU A 84 7.36 -1.70 9.84
C GLU A 84 6.60 -0.69 8.98
N THR A 85 6.18 -1.13 7.79
CA THR A 85 5.15 -0.44 7.01
C THR A 85 4.33 -1.44 6.20
N THR A 86 3.09 -1.07 5.87
CA THR A 86 2.26 -1.77 4.89
C THR A 86 2.56 -1.31 3.47
N LEU A 87 2.41 -2.21 2.51
CA LEU A 87 2.76 -1.98 1.09
C LEU A 87 1.53 -2.19 0.20
N THR A 88 1.42 -1.39 -0.87
CA THR A 88 0.35 -1.48 -1.87
C THR A 88 0.92 -1.25 -3.26
N ARG A 89 0.16 -1.58 -4.31
CA ARG A 89 0.49 -1.33 -5.72
C ARG A 89 1.96 -1.69 -6.07
N PRO A 90 2.46 -2.90 -5.76
CA PRO A 90 3.84 -3.28 -6.04
C PRO A 90 4.18 -3.28 -7.54
N GLU A 91 3.19 -3.31 -8.43
CA GLU A 91 3.33 -3.05 -9.86
C GLU A 91 3.77 -1.62 -10.17
N LEU A 92 3.26 -0.62 -9.43
CA LEU A 92 3.60 0.79 -9.59
C LEU A 92 4.90 1.13 -8.84
N PHE A 93 5.02 0.69 -7.59
CA PHE A 93 6.15 1.04 -6.72
C PHE A 93 7.28 0.00 -6.73
N GLY A 94 7.23 -1.02 -7.59
CA GLY A 94 8.16 -2.15 -7.57
C GLY A 94 9.63 -1.74 -7.62
N ASN A 95 9.98 -0.78 -8.49
CA ASN A 95 11.35 -0.27 -8.58
C ASN A 95 11.78 0.47 -7.31
N TYR A 96 10.88 1.27 -6.72
CA TYR A 96 11.13 1.97 -5.46
C TYR A 96 11.32 0.99 -4.31
N TYR A 97 10.42 0.01 -4.15
CA TYR A 97 10.53 -1.01 -3.10
C TYR A 97 11.82 -1.83 -3.24
N LEU A 98 12.16 -2.25 -4.46
CA LEU A 98 13.37 -3.01 -4.70
C LEU A 98 14.64 -2.26 -4.29
N GLU A 99 14.69 -0.96 -4.61
CA GLU A 99 15.82 -0.11 -4.20
C GLU A 99 15.88 0.08 -2.69
N GLN A 100 14.75 0.37 -2.03
CA GLN A 100 14.73 0.49 -0.57
C GLN A 100 15.13 -0.82 0.12
N PHE A 101 14.67 -1.97 -0.38
CA PHE A 101 15.04 -3.29 0.14
C PHE A 101 16.54 -3.55 0.01
N ARG A 102 17.14 -3.24 -1.15
CA ARG A 102 18.60 -3.32 -1.35
C ARG A 102 19.36 -2.47 -0.35
N LEU A 103 18.93 -1.22 -0.15
CA LEU A 103 19.59 -0.29 0.76
C LEU A 103 19.47 -0.75 2.22
N LEU A 104 18.29 -1.19 2.66
CA LEU A 104 18.08 -1.68 4.03
C LEU A 104 18.95 -2.91 4.34
N LEU A 105 18.97 -3.90 3.44
CA LEU A 105 19.81 -5.09 3.57
C LEU A 105 21.30 -4.71 3.63
N ARG A 106 21.75 -3.86 2.69
CA ARG A 106 23.15 -3.44 2.59
C ARG A 106 23.61 -2.61 3.79
N ASN A 107 22.76 -1.70 4.27
CA ASN A 107 23.14 -0.71 5.27
C ASN A 107 23.02 -1.24 6.71
N HIS A 108 22.18 -2.25 6.95
CA HIS A 108 21.95 -2.79 8.28
C HIS A 108 22.42 -4.24 8.44
N GLY A 109 22.61 -4.99 7.36
CA GLY A 109 23.00 -6.42 7.43
C GLY A 109 21.94 -7.29 8.10
N VAL A 110 20.68 -6.90 8.01
CA VAL A 110 19.52 -7.57 8.62
C VAL A 110 18.64 -8.18 7.53
N SER A 111 17.80 -9.16 7.86
CA SER A 111 16.80 -9.70 6.94
C SER A 111 15.54 -8.83 6.88
N LEU A 112 14.85 -8.84 5.74
CA LEU A 112 13.51 -8.27 5.59
C LEU A 112 12.47 -9.31 5.99
N GLU A 113 11.54 -8.97 6.88
CA GLU A 113 10.38 -9.78 7.21
C GLU A 113 9.17 -9.34 6.37
N ILE A 114 8.63 -10.25 5.55
CA ILE A 114 7.45 -10.01 4.71
C ILE A 114 6.34 -10.98 5.10
N GLY A 115 5.11 -10.49 5.26
CA GLY A 115 3.94 -11.32 5.55
C GLY A 115 2.63 -10.58 5.31
N THR A 116 1.51 -11.26 5.52
CA THR A 116 0.19 -10.63 5.50
C THR A 116 0.01 -9.79 6.76
N GLY A 117 -0.30 -8.50 6.59
CA GLY A 117 -0.56 -7.57 7.68
C GLY A 117 -1.96 -7.70 8.26
N THR A 118 -2.31 -6.77 9.14
CA THR A 118 -3.63 -6.70 9.77
C THR A 118 -4.54 -5.61 9.19
N GLN A 119 -3.96 -4.66 8.43
CA GLN A 119 -4.71 -3.57 7.80
C GLN A 119 -5.48 -4.12 6.59
N PRO A 120 -6.82 -4.02 6.57
CA PRO A 120 -7.63 -4.50 5.46
C PRO A 120 -7.43 -3.62 4.23
N ILE A 121 -7.56 -4.21 3.04
CA ILE A 121 -7.62 -3.52 1.76
C ILE A 121 -9.08 -3.16 1.49
N PRO A 122 -9.45 -1.87 1.46
CA PRO A 122 -10.78 -1.46 1.04
C PRO A 122 -11.13 -1.99 -0.35
N VAL A 123 -12.33 -2.54 -0.51
CA VAL A 123 -12.75 -3.15 -1.79
C VAL A 123 -12.69 -2.17 -2.98
N HIS A 124 -12.85 -0.87 -2.70
CA HIS A 124 -12.78 0.21 -3.69
C HIS A 124 -11.38 0.38 -4.30
N PHE A 125 -10.34 -0.05 -3.59
CA PHE A 125 -8.97 -0.05 -4.10
C PHE A 125 -8.61 -1.35 -4.82
N SER A 126 -9.50 -2.34 -4.82
CA SER A 126 -9.30 -3.56 -5.57
C SER A 126 -9.53 -3.38 -7.08
N PHE A 127 -10.30 -2.39 -7.53
CA PHE A 127 -10.64 -2.23 -8.95
C PHE A 127 -9.44 -1.90 -9.86
N ALA A 128 -9.52 -2.36 -11.11
CA ALA A 128 -8.69 -1.82 -12.18
C ALA A 128 -9.28 -0.48 -12.66
N GLU A 129 -8.47 0.33 -13.33
CA GLU A 129 -8.88 1.66 -13.79
C GLU A 129 -10.12 1.61 -14.69
N GLY A 130 -11.23 2.21 -14.24
CA GLY A 130 -12.43 2.42 -15.07
C GLY A 130 -13.65 1.59 -14.69
N ASP A 131 -13.51 0.57 -13.84
CA ASP A 131 -14.62 -0.27 -13.38
C ASP A 131 -15.53 0.47 -12.38
N HIS A 132 -16.54 1.17 -12.88
CA HIS A 132 -17.61 1.78 -12.07
C HIS A 132 -18.72 0.77 -11.77
N VAL A 133 -18.40 -0.24 -10.97
CA VAL A 133 -19.32 -1.36 -10.71
C VAL A 133 -20.53 -0.92 -9.85
N GLU A 134 -20.37 0.08 -8.99
CA GLU A 134 -21.41 0.59 -8.07
C GLU A 134 -22.63 1.20 -8.77
N GLY A 135 -22.47 1.72 -9.98
CA GLY A 135 -23.55 2.33 -10.75
C GLY A 135 -24.67 1.35 -11.10
N SER A 136 -24.34 0.06 -11.21
CA SER A 136 -25.27 -1.01 -11.58
C SER A 136 -26.03 -1.64 -10.40
N LEU A 137 -25.63 -1.34 -9.16
CA LEU A 137 -26.19 -1.96 -7.95
C LEU A 137 -27.54 -1.35 -7.55
N SER A 138 -28.47 -2.19 -7.06
CA SER A 138 -29.68 -1.70 -6.38
C SER A 138 -29.33 -0.98 -5.07
N ALA A 139 -30.22 -0.11 -4.58
CA ALA A 139 -29.99 0.61 -3.32
C ALA A 139 -29.77 -0.35 -2.13
N GLU A 140 -30.51 -1.46 -2.08
CA GLU A 140 -30.37 -2.50 -1.06
C GLU A 140 -29.00 -3.18 -1.12
N ARG A 141 -28.51 -3.54 -2.31
CA ARG A 141 -27.17 -4.13 -2.48
C ARG A 141 -26.06 -3.15 -2.10
N ARG A 142 -26.21 -1.85 -2.40
CA ARG A 142 -25.23 -0.84 -1.98
C ARG A 142 -25.16 -0.69 -0.45
N GLN A 143 -26.29 -0.85 0.24
CA GLN A 143 -26.30 -0.84 1.70
C GLN A 143 -25.53 -2.04 2.26
N LEU A 144 -25.82 -3.24 1.74
CA LEU A 144 -25.21 -4.50 2.17
C LEU A 144 -23.69 -4.53 1.89
N MET A 145 -23.21 -3.82 0.87
CA MET A 145 -21.78 -3.74 0.54
C MET A 145 -20.93 -3.28 1.72
N ARG A 146 -21.46 -2.42 2.59
CA ARG A 146 -20.74 -1.90 3.77
C ARG A 146 -20.61 -2.92 4.90
N ASP A 147 -21.51 -3.88 4.96
CA ASP A 147 -21.48 -4.96 5.94
C ASP A 147 -20.56 -6.08 5.44
N VAL A 148 -20.60 -6.34 4.13
CA VAL A 148 -19.86 -7.43 3.49
C VAL A 148 -18.39 -7.08 3.24
N PHE A 149 -18.04 -5.84 2.90
CA PHE A 149 -16.67 -5.48 2.51
C PHE A 149 -16.08 -4.38 3.39
N ASP A 150 -14.75 -4.40 3.52
CA ASP A 150 -14.00 -3.29 4.12
C ASP A 150 -14.03 -2.06 3.20
N LEU A 151 -14.24 -0.89 3.81
CA LEU A 151 -14.32 0.41 3.14
C LEU A 151 -13.16 1.32 3.55
N PRO A 152 -12.86 2.36 2.74
CA PRO A 152 -11.86 3.34 3.14
C PRO A 152 -12.30 4.06 4.42
N ASP A 153 -11.48 4.00 5.46
CA ASP A 153 -11.67 4.75 6.71
C ASP A 153 -10.83 6.03 6.67
N LEU A 154 -11.51 7.18 6.56
CA LEU A 154 -10.86 8.50 6.55
C LEU A 154 -10.18 8.82 7.88
N GLY A 155 -10.64 8.25 9.00
CA GLY A 155 -10.02 8.45 10.32
C GLY A 155 -8.67 7.75 10.45
N ALA A 156 -8.46 6.67 9.69
CA ALA A 156 -7.20 5.95 9.64
C ALA A 156 -6.17 6.55 8.66
N MET A 157 -6.57 7.56 7.87
CA MET A 157 -5.72 8.25 6.91
C MET A 157 -4.98 9.42 7.57
N ASP A 158 -4.03 9.08 8.43
CA ASP A 158 -3.19 10.04 9.17
C ASP A 158 -1.91 10.40 8.40
N ASP A 159 -1.56 11.69 8.40
CA ASP A 159 -0.30 12.22 7.87
C ASP A 159 0.76 12.39 8.98
N GLY A 160 0.48 11.95 10.21
CA GLY A 160 1.34 12.12 11.38
C GLY A 160 2.77 11.60 11.20
N ILE A 161 2.97 10.51 10.45
CA ILE A 161 4.32 10.01 10.14
C ILE A 161 5.07 11.01 9.26
N ALA A 162 4.47 11.42 8.14
CA ALA A 162 5.06 12.38 7.21
C ALA A 162 5.27 13.76 7.84
N ASN A 163 4.39 14.17 8.76
CA ASN A 163 4.50 15.41 9.52
C ASN A 163 5.50 15.34 10.68
N GLY A 164 6.03 14.15 10.99
CA GLY A 164 6.95 13.94 12.12
C GLY A 164 6.29 14.04 13.51
N THR A 165 4.97 13.94 13.59
CA THR A 165 4.19 14.01 14.84
C THR A 165 3.73 12.63 15.34
N HIS A 166 4.01 11.57 14.60
CA HIS A 166 3.65 10.21 14.99
C HIS A 166 4.61 9.66 16.05
N GLU A 167 4.05 9.31 17.21
CA GLU A 167 4.76 8.61 18.28
C GLU A 167 4.20 7.19 18.41
N PRO A 168 4.98 6.14 18.06
CA PRO A 168 4.56 4.76 18.23
C PRO A 168 4.29 4.44 19.71
N ARG A 169 3.24 3.64 19.99
CA ARG A 169 3.00 3.20 21.37
C ARG A 169 4.09 2.25 21.80
N ARG A 170 4.26 2.09 23.13
CA ARG A 170 5.23 1.16 23.69
C ARG A 170 4.99 -0.26 23.17
N GLY A 171 5.97 -0.81 22.45
CA GLY A 171 5.93 -2.15 21.89
C GLY A 171 5.40 -2.22 20.44
N GLU A 172 4.92 -1.11 19.88
CA GLU A 172 4.62 -1.02 18.45
C GLU A 172 5.91 -0.76 17.65
N ALA A 173 5.91 -1.23 16.41
CA ALA A 173 7.01 -0.95 15.49
C ALA A 173 7.02 0.55 15.13
N HIS A 174 8.22 1.09 14.94
CA HIS A 174 8.40 2.42 14.36
C HIS A 174 8.01 2.41 12.87
N PRO A 175 7.61 3.56 12.30
CA PRO A 175 7.29 3.62 10.88
C PRO A 175 8.55 3.41 10.02
N LEU A 176 8.48 2.48 9.06
CA LEU A 176 9.54 2.23 8.08
C LEU A 176 9.44 3.10 6.82
N ALA A 177 8.25 3.65 6.55
CA ALA A 177 8.00 4.56 5.44
C ALA A 177 7.12 5.72 5.89
N LEU A 178 7.09 6.80 5.09
CA LEU A 178 6.33 8.02 5.39
C LEU A 178 4.82 7.83 5.33
N PHE A 179 4.35 6.86 4.55
CA PHE A 179 2.94 6.58 4.32
C PHE A 179 2.65 5.09 4.39
N THR A 180 1.52 4.74 4.99
CA THR A 180 0.96 3.38 5.01
C THR A 180 0.23 3.08 3.71
N ALA A 181 0.03 1.79 3.41
CA ALA A 181 -0.68 1.36 2.20
C ALA A 181 -2.08 1.98 2.01
N PRO A 182 -2.97 2.03 3.03
CA PRO A 182 -4.28 2.68 2.87
C PRO A 182 -4.18 4.16 2.51
N ARG A 183 -3.19 4.86 3.10
CA ARG A 183 -2.97 6.28 2.85
C ARG A 183 -2.45 6.53 1.43
N VAL A 184 -1.60 5.64 0.92
CA VAL A 184 -1.09 5.66 -0.46
C VAL A 184 -2.23 5.41 -1.46
N ASP A 185 -3.04 4.36 -1.27
CA ASP A 185 -4.16 4.06 -2.19
C ASP A 185 -5.17 5.22 -2.28
N TYR A 186 -5.49 5.83 -1.14
CA TYR A 186 -6.34 7.02 -1.13
C TYR A 186 -5.72 8.19 -1.91
N SER A 187 -4.43 8.45 -1.70
CA SER A 187 -3.69 9.47 -2.45
C SER A 187 -3.72 9.21 -3.95
N LEU A 188 -3.51 7.96 -4.39
CA LEU A 188 -3.53 7.62 -5.81
C LEU A 188 -4.89 7.86 -6.43
N HIS A 189 -5.97 7.52 -5.72
CA HIS A 189 -7.33 7.79 -6.18
C HIS A 189 -7.60 9.30 -6.30
N ARG A 190 -7.17 10.09 -5.30
CA ARG A 190 -7.29 11.57 -5.32
C ARG A 190 -6.43 12.20 -6.41
N LEU A 191 -5.22 11.71 -6.61
CA LEU A 191 -4.29 12.19 -7.64
C LEU A 191 -4.92 12.06 -9.01
N ARG A 192 -5.49 10.90 -9.33
CA ARG A 192 -6.22 10.67 -10.58
C ARG A 192 -7.43 11.60 -10.71
N HIS A 193 -8.25 11.71 -9.66
CA HIS A 193 -9.45 12.55 -9.69
C HIS A 193 -9.13 14.01 -9.98
N TYR A 194 -8.10 14.57 -9.34
CA TYR A 194 -7.76 15.99 -9.48
C TYR A 194 -6.95 16.30 -10.73
N THR A 195 -6.14 15.36 -11.21
CA THR A 195 -5.24 15.60 -12.36
C THR A 195 -5.76 15.01 -13.67
N GLY A 196 -6.81 14.21 -13.64
CA GLY A 196 -7.31 13.47 -14.80
C GLY A 196 -6.29 12.50 -15.40
N THR A 197 -5.19 12.22 -14.70
CA THR A 197 -4.03 11.48 -15.21
C THR A 197 -3.78 10.24 -14.36
N ALA A 198 -3.50 9.10 -15.02
CA ALA A 198 -3.16 7.86 -14.33
C ALA A 198 -1.83 8.02 -13.55
N PRO A 199 -1.70 7.48 -12.32
CA PRO A 199 -0.50 7.62 -11.50
C PRO A 199 0.80 7.16 -12.16
N GLU A 200 0.72 6.18 -13.06
CA GLU A 200 1.84 5.58 -13.79
C GLU A 200 2.55 6.60 -14.71
N HIS A 201 1.87 7.69 -15.08
CA HIS A 201 2.44 8.74 -15.92
C HIS A 201 3.18 9.83 -15.13
N PHE A 202 3.07 9.85 -13.79
CA PHE A 202 3.77 10.84 -12.98
C PHE A 202 5.29 10.63 -13.03
N GLN A 203 6.00 11.75 -13.19
CA GLN A 203 7.46 11.78 -13.24
C GLN A 203 8.04 12.21 -11.89
N ASN A 204 9.33 11.91 -11.66
CA ASN A 204 10.03 12.26 -10.43
C ASN A 204 10.25 13.77 -10.23
N PHE A 205 10.12 14.56 -11.29
CA PHE A 205 10.29 16.01 -11.27
C PHE A 205 8.94 16.68 -11.54
N VAL A 206 8.45 17.41 -10.55
CA VAL A 206 7.12 18.03 -10.58
C VAL A 206 7.26 19.55 -10.68
N LEU A 207 6.50 20.15 -11.60
CA LEU A 207 6.34 21.60 -11.69
C LEU A 207 4.91 21.99 -11.32
N PHE A 208 4.79 23.01 -10.46
CA PHE A 208 3.50 23.64 -10.18
C PHE A 208 3.42 24.99 -10.88
N THR A 209 2.37 25.17 -11.67
CA THR A 209 2.11 26.39 -12.42
C THR A 209 0.72 26.91 -12.07
N ASN A 210 0.59 28.22 -11.91
CA ASN A 210 -0.67 28.87 -11.53
C ASN A 210 -1.39 29.58 -12.70
N TYR A 211 -0.89 29.41 -13.93
CA TYR A 211 -1.51 29.96 -15.13
C TYR A 211 -1.46 28.96 -16.29
N GLN A 212 -2.50 28.98 -17.14
CA GLN A 212 -2.65 28.07 -18.27
C GLN A 212 -1.53 28.18 -19.30
N PHE A 213 -1.00 29.38 -19.56
CA PHE A 213 0.01 29.58 -20.61
C PHE A 213 1.30 28.77 -20.38
N TYR A 214 1.63 28.45 -19.13
CA TYR A 214 2.78 27.60 -18.83
C TYR A 214 2.57 26.16 -19.34
N ILE A 215 1.33 25.67 -19.36
CA ILE A 215 0.99 24.35 -19.90
C ILE A 215 1.16 24.38 -21.42
N ASP A 216 0.67 25.43 -22.08
CA ASP A 216 0.76 25.58 -23.53
C ASP A 216 2.24 25.61 -24.00
N GLU A 217 3.10 26.35 -23.29
CA GLU A 217 4.54 26.38 -23.59
C GLU A 217 5.27 25.08 -23.18
N PHE A 218 4.80 24.34 -22.18
CA PHE A 218 5.40 23.05 -21.79
C PHE A 218 5.16 21.95 -22.83
N VAL A 219 4.02 21.99 -23.53
CA VAL A 219 3.64 20.99 -24.54
C VAL A 219 4.35 21.22 -25.88
N ARG A 220 4.80 22.45 -26.16
CA ARG A 220 5.41 22.87 -27.41
C ARG A 220 6.83 22.31 -27.61
#